data_AF-A0A9W6X1L0-F1
#
_entry.id   AF-A0A9W6X1L0-F1
#
_cell.length_a   1.000
_cell.length_b   1.000
_cell.length_c   1.000
_cell.angle_alpha   90.00
_cell.angle_beta   90.00
_cell.angle_gamma   90.00
#
_symmetry.space_group_name_H-M   'P 1'
#
loop_
_entity.id
_entity.type
_entity.pdbx_description
1 polymer ?
#
loop_
_entity_poly.entity_id
_entity_poly.type
_entity_poly.pdbx_seq_one_letter_code
_entity_poly.pdbx_strand_id
1 'polypeptide(L)'
;MISLRGNFLETINELAELAPNYVLLELSVRENPLRGLPAVMMSPASMVGRLDLQETNISALPTWTETQIVDVAYMHGTPYCTKAMANTRQLNVLCI
;
A
#
# COMPACT_ATOMS: atom_id res chain seq x y z
N MET A 1 -3.21 6.68 13.10
CA MET A 1 -2.22 6.97 12.05
C MET A 1 -0.89 6.41 12.50
N ILE A 2 -0.26 5.59 11.66
CA ILE A 2 1.10 5.09 11.85
C ILE A 2 1.96 5.66 10.71
N SER A 3 3.10 6.26 11.02
CA SER A 3 4.03 6.79 10.02
C SER A 3 5.42 6.22 10.25
N LEU A 4 5.98 5.64 9.19
CA LEU A 4 7.34 5.09 9.10
C LEU A 4 8.09 5.78 7.96
N ARG A 5 7.72 7.03 7.63
CA ARG A 5 8.30 7.80 6.53
C ARG A 5 9.81 7.97 6.67
N GLY A 6 10.54 7.92 5.55
CA GLY A 6 11.95 8.30 5.48
C GLY A 6 12.90 7.33 6.18
N ASN A 7 12.49 6.06 6.32
CA ASN A 7 13.34 5.00 6.85
C ASN A 7 13.98 4.19 5.71
N PHE A 8 14.53 3.02 6.03
CA PHE A 8 15.15 2.11 5.06
C PHE A 8 14.36 0.79 4.93
N LEU A 9 13.03 0.86 5.02
CA LEU A 9 12.16 -0.32 4.90
C LEU A 9 12.15 -0.82 3.45
N GLU A 10 12.70 -2.01 3.21
CA GLU A 10 12.57 -2.69 1.92
C GLU A 10 11.28 -3.52 1.80
N THR A 11 10.70 -3.92 2.94
CA THR A 11 9.47 -4.71 3.09
C THR A 11 8.66 -4.24 4.31
N ILE A 12 7.39 -4.65 4.39
CA ILE A 12 6.51 -4.44 5.56
C ILE A 12 5.60 -5.65 5.78
N ASN A 13 6.20 -6.78 6.16
CA ASN A 13 5.49 -8.06 6.27
C ASN A 13 4.47 -8.05 7.43
N GLU A 14 4.74 -7.26 8.47
CA GLU A 14 3.92 -7.08 9.65
C GLU A 14 2.53 -6.50 9.31
N LEU A 15 2.39 -5.83 8.16
CA LEU A 15 1.08 -5.39 7.67
C LEU A 15 0.14 -6.57 7.43
N ALA A 16 0.65 -7.76 7.07
CA ALA A 16 -0.18 -8.93 6.88
C ALA A 16 -0.84 -9.41 8.18
N GLU A 17 -0.28 -9.05 9.33
CA GLU A 17 -0.66 -9.55 10.66
C GLU A 17 -1.73 -8.68 11.34
N LEU A 18 -2.33 -7.73 10.61
CA LEU A 18 -3.46 -6.98 11.14
C LEU A 18 -4.55 -7.93 11.66
N ALA A 19 -4.98 -7.69 12.90
CA ALA A 19 -5.96 -8.52 13.55
C ALA A 19 -7.27 -8.59 12.73
N PRO A 20 -8.02 -9.70 12.78
CA PRO A 20 -9.32 -9.79 12.14
C PRO A 20 -10.25 -8.65 12.59
N ASN A 21 -11.01 -8.09 11.65
CA ASN A 21 -11.91 -6.94 11.87
C ASN A 21 -11.23 -5.65 12.37
N TYR A 22 -9.90 -5.57 12.31
CA TYR A 22 -9.17 -4.34 12.59
C TYR A 22 -9.12 -3.44 11.36
N VAL A 23 -9.34 -2.14 11.57
CA VAL A 23 -9.22 -1.10 10.54
C VAL A 23 -8.03 -0.21 10.87
N LEU A 24 -6.93 -0.36 10.11
CA LEU A 24 -5.80 0.56 10.18
C LEU A 24 -6.15 1.83 9.42
N LEU A 25 -6.59 2.87 10.13
CA LEU A 25 -7.08 4.11 9.52
C LEU A 25 -6.08 4.73 8.52
N GLU A 26 -4.80 4.74 8.86
CA GLU A 26 -3.76 5.32 8.00
C GLU A 26 -2.39 4.73 8.31
N LEU A 27 -1.68 4.35 7.26
CA LEU A 27 -0.28 3.93 7.27
C LEU A 27 0.51 4.72 6.21
N SER A 28 1.58 5.40 6.63
CA SER A 28 2.55 5.99 5.71
C SER A 28 3.88 5.28 5.82
N VAL A 29 4.37 4.80 4.68
CA VAL A 29 5.71 4.24 4.47
C VAL A 29 6.43 5.00 3.36
N ARG A 30 5.99 6.24 3.10
CA ARG A 30 6.56 7.15 2.11
C ARG A 30 8.08 7.27 2.25
N GLU A 31 8.78 7.50 1.15
CA GLU A 31 10.24 7.73 1.15
C GLU A 31 11.01 6.57 1.80
N ASN A 32 10.57 5.35 1.55
CA ASN A 32 11.30 4.13 1.88
C ASN A 32 11.64 3.38 0.58
N PRO A 33 12.72 2.60 0.52
CA PRO A 33 13.06 1.76 -0.63
C PRO A 33 12.13 0.54 -0.79
N LEU A 34 10.89 0.61 -0.30
CA LEU A 34 9.92 -0.46 -0.21
C LEU A 34 9.64 -1.06 -1.59
N ARG A 35 9.86 -2.36 -1.76
CA ARG A 35 9.78 -3.04 -3.07
C ARG A 35 8.44 -3.71 -3.31
N GLY A 36 7.66 -3.94 -2.26
CA GLY A 36 6.36 -4.59 -2.35
C GLY A 36 5.62 -4.58 -1.02
N LEU A 37 4.33 -4.90 -1.13
CA LEU A 37 3.45 -5.19 0.00
C LEU A 37 3.38 -6.71 0.23
N PRO A 38 2.87 -7.17 1.39
CA PRO A 38 2.62 -8.59 1.60
C PRO A 38 1.73 -9.15 0.48
N ALA A 39 2.04 -10.36 0.00
CA ALA A 39 1.26 -10.98 -1.07
C ALA A 39 -0.21 -11.25 -0.66
N VAL A 40 -0.43 -11.54 0.62
CA VAL A 40 -1.74 -11.81 1.23
C VAL A 40 -1.81 -11.19 2.62
N MET A 41 -3.02 -10.82 3.04
CA MET A 41 -3.34 -10.47 4.43
C MET A 41 -3.72 -11.75 5.18
N MET A 42 -3.35 -11.89 6.46
CA MET A 42 -3.75 -13.06 7.26
C MET A 42 -5.26 -13.12 7.49
N SER A 43 -5.93 -11.96 7.51
CA SER A 43 -7.38 -11.87 7.60
C SER A 43 -7.96 -11.09 6.41
N PRO A 44 -8.92 -11.66 5.67
CA PRO A 44 -9.62 -10.94 4.61
C PRO A 44 -10.55 -9.83 5.15
N ALA A 45 -10.83 -9.85 6.47
CA ALA A 45 -11.64 -8.84 7.15
C ALA A 45 -10.81 -7.68 7.73
N SER A 46 -9.48 -7.72 7.60
CA SER A 46 -8.63 -6.59 7.94
C SER A 46 -8.72 -5.51 6.86
N MET A 47 -8.75 -4.25 7.27
CA MET A 47 -8.92 -3.13 6.35
C MET A 47 -7.85 -2.06 6.60
N VAL A 48 -7.44 -1.37 5.55
CA VAL A 48 -6.59 -0.19 5.61
C VAL A 48 -7.37 0.99 5.05
N GLY A 49 -7.51 2.07 5.80
CA GLY A 49 -8.18 3.28 5.33
C GLY A 49 -7.39 3.92 4.20
N ARG A 50 -6.30 4.60 4.59
CA ARG A 50 -5.35 5.26 3.68
C ARG A 50 -3.97 4.62 3.75
N LEU A 51 -3.37 4.41 2.58
CA LEU A 51 -2.03 3.86 2.46
C LEU A 51 -1.15 4.82 1.66
N ASP A 52 -0.14 5.41 2.30
CA ASP A 52 0.80 6.32 1.66
C ASP A 52 2.10 5.59 1.32
N LEU A 53 2.23 5.26 0.03
CA LEU A 53 3.34 4.52 -0.58
C LEU A 53 4.19 5.41 -1.51
N GLN A 54 4.04 6.73 -1.41
CA GLN A 54 4.72 7.67 -2.30
C GLN A 54 6.24 7.54 -2.18
N GLU A 55 6.95 7.79 -3.28
CA GLU A 55 8.42 7.74 -3.32
C GLU A 55 8.99 6.40 -2.82
N THR A 56 8.30 5.30 -3.15
CA THR A 56 8.78 3.93 -2.90
C THR A 56 9.13 3.20 -4.20
N ASN A 57 9.72 2.01 -4.09
CA ASN A 57 10.12 1.19 -5.24
C ASN A 57 9.04 0.17 -5.67
N ILE A 58 7.79 0.34 -5.24
CA ILE A 58 6.69 -0.58 -5.54
C ILE A 58 6.38 -0.54 -7.04
N SER A 59 6.36 -1.71 -7.68
CA SER A 59 6.09 -1.85 -9.12
C SER A 59 4.79 -2.60 -9.44
N ALA A 60 4.20 -3.26 -8.45
CA ALA A 60 2.95 -4.01 -8.56
C ALA A 60 2.23 -3.98 -7.20
N LEU A 61 0.90 -4.05 -7.24
CA LEU A 61 0.09 -4.22 -6.04
C LEU A 61 -0.50 -5.64 -6.00
N PRO A 62 -0.54 -6.28 -4.83
CA PRO A 62 -1.20 -7.58 -4.64
C PRO A 62 -2.73 -7.43 -4.68
N THR A 63 -3.45 -8.47 -5.07
CA THR A 63 -4.91 -8.41 -5.33
C THR A 63 -5.76 -7.96 -4.14
N TRP A 64 -5.31 -8.21 -2.90
CA TRP A 64 -6.03 -7.78 -1.70
C TRP A 64 -6.22 -6.26 -1.64
N THR A 65 -5.31 -5.49 -2.25
CA THR A 65 -5.36 -4.02 -2.24
C THR A 65 -6.59 -3.48 -2.96
N GLU A 66 -7.21 -4.26 -3.85
CA GLU A 66 -8.42 -3.87 -4.59
C GLU A 66 -9.65 -3.79 -3.67
N THR A 67 -9.68 -4.56 -2.59
CA THR A 67 -10.86 -4.72 -1.73
C THR A 67 -10.64 -4.35 -0.27
N GLN A 68 -9.38 -4.38 0.21
CA GLN A 68 -9.07 -4.11 1.61
C GLN A 68 -8.42 -2.72 1.85
N ILE A 69 -8.22 -1.91 0.80
CA ILE A 69 -7.95 -0.47 0.94
C ILE A 69 -9.27 0.28 0.75
N VAL A 70 -9.75 0.90 1.82
CA VAL A 70 -11.08 1.50 1.91
C VAL A 70 -11.15 2.82 1.14
N ASP A 71 -10.15 3.67 1.31
CA ASP A 71 -10.17 5.03 0.73
C ASP A 71 -9.24 5.11 -0.47
N VAL A 72 -7.92 5.10 -0.23
CA VAL A 72 -6.93 5.40 -1.26
C VAL A 72 -5.53 4.92 -0.91
N ALA A 73 -4.82 4.46 -1.94
CA ALA A 73 -3.38 4.30 -1.96
C ALA A 73 -2.73 5.48 -2.72
N TYR A 74 -1.95 6.31 -2.03
CA TYR A 74 -1.14 7.35 -2.66
C TYR A 74 0.19 6.75 -3.12
N MET A 75 0.51 6.88 -4.41
CA MET A 75 1.62 6.15 -5.04
C MET A 75 2.48 7.01 -5.98
N HIS A 76 2.35 8.34 -5.95
CA HIS A 76 3.24 9.23 -6.69
C HIS A 76 4.72 8.86 -6.51
N GLY A 77 5.52 8.95 -7.57
CA GLY A 77 6.94 8.60 -7.54
C GLY A 77 7.25 7.09 -7.57
N THR A 78 6.26 6.20 -7.56
CA THR A 78 6.50 4.75 -7.62
C THR A 78 6.64 4.22 -9.06
N PRO A 79 7.44 3.15 -9.28
CA PRO A 79 7.47 2.43 -10.56
C PRO A 79 6.10 1.92 -11.04
N TYR A 80 5.19 1.60 -10.12
CA TYR A 80 3.81 1.24 -10.43
C TYR A 80 3.13 2.37 -11.22
N CYS A 81 3.23 3.61 -10.73
CA CYS A 81 2.62 4.77 -11.38
C CYS A 81 3.23 5.12 -12.74
N THR A 82 4.51 4.81 -12.95
CA THR A 82 5.19 5.01 -14.25
C THR A 82 4.82 3.94 -15.27
N LYS A 83 4.60 2.68 -14.83
CA LYS A 83 4.30 1.55 -15.72
C LYS A 83 2.81 1.32 -15.96
N ALA A 84 1.95 1.70 -15.01
CA ALA A 84 0.52 1.47 -15.12
C ALA A 84 -0.07 2.30 -16.25
N MET A 85 -0.52 1.62 -17.32
CA MET A 85 -1.43 2.23 -18.28
C MET A 85 -2.73 2.58 -17.55
N ALA A 86 -3.38 3.69 -17.92
CA ALA A 86 -4.60 4.16 -17.25
C ALA A 86 -5.70 3.07 -17.12
N ASN A 87 -5.71 2.09 -18.02
CA ASN A 87 -6.73 1.04 -18.10
C ASN A 87 -6.42 -0.19 -17.20
N THR A 88 -5.22 -0.30 -16.64
CA THR A 88 -4.81 -1.42 -15.77
C THR A 88 -4.54 -0.99 -14.33
N ARG A 89 -4.84 0.27 -13.99
CA ARG A 89 -4.68 0.81 -12.64
C ARG A 89 -5.88 0.44 -11.77
N GLN A 90 -5.61 0.07 -10.51
CA GLN A 90 -6.66 -0.14 -9.53
C GLN A 90 -7.38 1.18 -9.20
N LEU A 91 -8.70 1.13 -9.01
CA LEU A 91 -9.56 2.31 -8.87
C LEU A 91 -9.22 3.18 -7.65
N ASN A 92 -8.67 2.57 -6.60
CA ASN A 92 -8.31 3.20 -5.34
C ASN A 92 -6.85 3.70 -5.31
N VAL A 93 -6.16 3.78 -6.46
CA VAL A 93 -4.78 4.28 -6.53
C VAL A 93 -4.74 5.70 -7.11
N LEU A 94 -4.09 6.62 -6.39
CA LEU A 94 -3.74 7.94 -6.87
C LEU A 94 -2.24 8.04 -7.13
N CYS A 95 -1.89 8.43 -8.36
CA CYS A 95 -0.51 8.69 -8.79
C CYS A 95 -0.21 10.17 -9.00
N ILE A 96 -1.04 11.04 -8.42
CA ILE A 96 -0.89 12.50 -8.43
C ILE A 96 -0.13 12.96 -7.20
#